data_AF-A0A4Y6IBC5-F1
#
_entry.id   AF-A0A4Y6IBC5-F1
#
_cell.length_a   1.000
_cell.length_b   1.000
_cell.length_c   1.000
_cell.angle_alpha   90.00
_cell.angle_beta   90.00
_cell.angle_gamma   90.00
#
_symmetry.space_group_name_H-M   'P 1'
#
loop_
_entity.id
_entity.type
_entity.pdbx_description
1 polymer ?
#
loop_
_entity_poly.entity_id
_entity_poly.type
_entity_poly.pdbx_seq_one_letter_code
_entity_poly.pdbx_strand_id
1 'polypeptide(L)'
;MICTRNTAGFTLIELVVVIIILAILAVVAAPKFIGLKSEALTAAIYDMQGQLKAANQLVFSKAALEGKEALAFQDVHNQVGSWIILDGKKVSLNFGHIQGSSWNIEQVMNIDAADWTVLSTASVFAQAYLTPRGAPAFGTSDIQNIEQSQCYLKYAFSKKQFDLPGYEVVTTGC
;
A
#
# COMPACT_ATOMS: atom_id res chain seq x y z
N MET A 1 -60.89 -15.61 -30.81
CA MET A 1 -61.43 -15.67 -29.44
C MET A 1 -60.24 -15.55 -28.49
N ILE A 2 -60.27 -14.55 -27.61
CA ILE A 2 -59.10 -14.00 -26.88
C ILE A 2 -58.69 -14.94 -25.72
N CYS A 3 -57.41 -15.33 -25.66
CA CYS A 3 -56.81 -15.91 -24.46
C CYS A 3 -56.46 -14.79 -23.48
N THR A 4 -57.11 -14.77 -22.32
CA THR A 4 -56.83 -13.84 -21.22
C THR A 4 -55.55 -14.26 -20.49
N ARG A 5 -54.62 -13.31 -20.34
CA ARG A 5 -53.36 -13.48 -19.60
C ARG A 5 -53.65 -13.68 -18.11
N ASN A 6 -53.08 -14.72 -17.52
CA ASN A 6 -53.06 -14.92 -16.08
C ASN A 6 -52.11 -13.89 -15.43
N THR A 7 -52.64 -12.75 -15.00
CA THR A 7 -51.90 -11.81 -14.15
C THR A 7 -51.88 -12.37 -12.73
N ALA A 8 -50.82 -13.10 -12.38
CA ALA A 8 -50.51 -13.41 -10.98
C ALA A 8 -50.18 -12.09 -10.28
N GLY A 9 -51.17 -11.51 -9.59
CA GLY A 9 -50.99 -10.31 -8.77
C GLY A 9 -50.19 -10.64 -7.51
N PHE A 10 -49.18 -9.83 -7.23
CA PHE A 10 -48.43 -9.88 -5.97
C PHE A 10 -49.37 -9.55 -4.81
N THR A 11 -49.42 -10.38 -3.76
CA THR A 11 -50.32 -10.10 -2.64
C THR A 11 -49.75 -8.99 -1.74
N LEU A 12 -50.62 -8.16 -1.14
CA LEU A 12 -50.16 -7.08 -0.24
C LEU A 12 -49.31 -7.62 0.92
N ILE A 13 -49.61 -8.81 1.42
CA ILE A 13 -48.84 -9.44 2.50
C ILE A 13 -47.44 -9.87 2.03
N GLU A 14 -47.29 -10.31 0.78
CA GLU A 14 -46.00 -10.67 0.18
C GLU A 14 -45.06 -9.47 0.15
N LEU A 15 -45.59 -8.30 -0.20
CA LEU A 15 -44.82 -7.07 -0.23
C LEU A 15 -44.44 -6.60 1.19
N VAL A 16 -45.36 -6.73 2.15
CA VAL A 16 -45.11 -6.38 3.56
C VAL A 16 -44.06 -7.30 4.20
N VAL A 17 -44.14 -8.61 3.97
CA VAL A 17 -43.17 -9.56 4.54
C VAL A 17 -41.77 -9.31 3.96
N VAL A 18 -41.66 -9.03 2.66
CA VAL A 18 -40.37 -8.74 2.01
C VAL A 18 -39.70 -7.50 2.62
N ILE A 19 -40.42 -6.40 2.81
CA ILE A 19 -39.83 -5.18 3.38
C ILE A 19 -39.43 -5.38 4.85
N ILE A 20 -40.16 -6.21 5.62
CA ILE A 20 -39.80 -6.54 7.00
C ILE A 20 -38.50 -7.33 7.04
N ILE A 21 -38.36 -8.35 6.18
CA ILE A 21 -37.13 -9.15 6.10
C ILE A 21 -35.95 -8.27 5.67
N LEU A 22 -36.13 -7.42 4.65
CA LEU A 22 -35.09 -6.48 4.20
C LEU A 22 -34.70 -5.48 5.31
N ALA A 23 -35.66 -5.01 6.12
CA ALA A 23 -35.39 -4.13 7.25
C ALA A 23 -34.52 -4.82 8.31
N ILE A 24 -34.79 -6.08 8.66
CA ILE A 24 -34.00 -6.82 9.65
C ILE A 24 -32.59 -7.09 9.12
N LEU A 25 -32.45 -7.51 7.85
CA LEU A 25 -31.15 -7.77 7.24
C LEU A 25 -30.27 -6.52 7.17
N ALA A 26 -30.87 -5.35 6.89
CA ALA A 26 -30.15 -4.08 6.83
C ALA A 26 -29.55 -3.67 8.19
N VAL A 27 -30.30 -3.87 9.29
CA VAL A 27 -29.87 -3.47 10.64
C VAL A 27 -28.69 -4.31 11.14
N VAL A 28 -28.64 -5.60 10.81
CA VAL A 28 -27.56 -6.50 11.26
C VAL A 28 -26.29 -6.38 10.41
N ALA A 29 -26.42 -6.08 9.12
CA ALA A 29 -25.27 -6.00 8.20
C ALA A 29 -24.46 -4.70 8.35
N ALA A 30 -25.11 -3.58 8.67
CA ALA A 30 -24.48 -2.26 8.66
C ALA A 30 -23.28 -2.10 9.63
N PRO A 31 -23.35 -2.55 10.90
CA PRO A 31 -22.22 -2.40 11.85
C PRO A 31 -20.98 -3.19 11.42
N LYS A 32 -21.17 -4.40 10.87
CA LYS A 32 -20.07 -5.27 10.44
C LYS A 32 -19.36 -4.71 9.21
N PHE A 33 -20.10 -4.11 8.28
CA PHE A 33 -19.52 -3.54 7.06
C PHE A 33 -18.55 -2.38 7.34
N ILE A 34 -18.74 -1.63 8.42
CA ILE A 34 -17.86 -0.53 8.82
C ILE A 34 -16.50 -1.07 9.30
N GLY A 35 -16.48 -2.09 10.16
CA GLY A 35 -15.24 -2.68 10.67
C GLY A 35 -14.41 -3.40 9.59
N LEU A 36 -15.07 -4.08 8.66
CA LEU A 36 -14.39 -4.83 7.59
C LEU A 36 -13.52 -3.93 6.68
N LYS A 37 -13.87 -2.65 6.53
CA LYS A 37 -13.05 -1.72 5.74
C LYS A 37 -11.73 -1.39 6.44
N SER A 38 -11.77 -1.03 7.72
CA SER A 38 -10.58 -0.72 8.51
C SER A 38 -9.65 -1.94 8.64
N GLU A 39 -10.22 -3.13 8.86
CA GLU A 39 -9.47 -4.39 8.88
C GLU A 39 -8.83 -4.71 7.53
N ALA A 40 -9.53 -4.47 6.41
CA ALA A 40 -8.99 -4.67 5.08
C ALA A 40 -7.84 -3.72 4.75
N LEU A 41 -7.95 -2.44 5.13
CA LEU A 41 -6.87 -1.45 4.97
C LEU A 41 -5.65 -1.84 5.79
N THR A 42 -5.86 -2.21 7.05
CA THR A 42 -4.81 -2.67 7.96
C THR A 42 -4.09 -3.88 7.37
N ALA A 43 -4.84 -4.89 6.91
CA ALA A 43 -4.29 -6.09 6.29
C ALA A 43 -3.48 -5.76 5.02
N ALA A 44 -3.97 -4.86 4.16
CA ALA A 44 -3.25 -4.44 2.96
C ALA A 44 -1.91 -3.77 3.29
N ILE A 45 -1.84 -2.96 4.35
CA ILE A 45 -0.60 -2.30 4.78
C ILE A 45 0.42 -3.34 5.32
N TYR A 46 -0.03 -4.32 6.10
CA TYR A 46 0.84 -5.42 6.55
C TYR A 46 1.31 -6.32 5.40
N ASP A 47 0.44 -6.60 4.44
CA ASP A 47 0.79 -7.35 3.24
C ASP A 47 1.87 -6.60 2.44
N MET A 48 1.67 -5.30 2.20
CA MET A 48 2.66 -4.45 1.54
C MET A 48 3.99 -4.41 2.30
N GLN A 49 3.97 -4.40 3.63
CA GLN A 49 5.19 -4.50 4.44
C GLN A 49 5.92 -5.82 4.17
N GLY A 50 5.21 -6.94 4.13
CA GLY A 50 5.76 -8.27 3.86
C GLY A 50 6.38 -8.35 2.47
N GLN A 51 5.65 -7.87 1.46
CA GLN A 51 6.14 -7.80 0.08
C GLN A 51 7.40 -6.94 -0.03
N LEU A 52 7.43 -5.77 0.61
CA LEU A 52 8.58 -4.86 0.55
C LEU A 52 9.82 -5.43 1.24
N LYS A 53 9.64 -6.19 2.34
CA LYS A 53 10.72 -6.94 2.99
C LYS A 53 11.31 -8.00 2.07
N ALA A 54 10.45 -8.78 1.40
CA ALA A 54 10.88 -9.80 0.45
C ALA A 54 11.62 -9.18 -0.74
N ALA A 55 11.07 -8.10 -1.31
CA ALA A 55 11.70 -7.36 -2.40
C ALA A 55 13.08 -6.82 -2.01
N ASN A 56 13.23 -6.28 -0.80
CA ASN A 56 14.52 -5.82 -0.29
C ASN A 56 15.55 -6.95 -0.15
N GLN A 57 15.14 -8.16 0.25
CA GLN A 57 16.04 -9.31 0.31
C GLN A 57 16.52 -9.74 -1.09
N LEU A 58 15.63 -9.71 -2.08
CA LEU A 58 15.98 -10.01 -3.48
C LEU A 58 16.93 -8.95 -4.05
N VAL A 59 16.63 -7.67 -3.82
CA VAL A 59 17.47 -6.53 -4.24
C VAL A 59 18.84 -6.59 -3.57
N PHE A 60 18.90 -6.89 -2.27
CA PHE A 60 20.16 -7.07 -1.56
C PHE A 60 20.97 -8.23 -2.11
N SER A 61 20.33 -9.38 -2.37
CA SER A 61 21.00 -10.53 -2.97
C SER A 61 21.60 -10.18 -4.33
N LYS A 62 20.88 -9.42 -5.15
CA LYS A 62 21.38 -8.93 -6.44
C LYS A 62 22.52 -7.92 -6.28
N ALA A 63 22.39 -6.99 -5.34
CA ALA A 63 23.44 -6.01 -5.04
C ALA A 63 24.73 -6.71 -4.59
N ALA A 64 24.63 -7.75 -3.76
CA ALA A 64 25.77 -8.55 -3.32
C ALA A 64 26.47 -9.29 -4.48
N LEU A 65 25.71 -9.83 -5.42
CA LEU A 65 26.28 -10.43 -6.64
C LEU A 65 27.02 -9.41 -7.52
N GLU A 66 26.59 -8.15 -7.50
CA GLU A 66 27.23 -7.05 -8.21
C GLU A 66 28.33 -6.34 -7.38
N GLY A 67 28.58 -6.76 -6.14
CA GLY A 67 29.57 -6.14 -5.23
C GLY A 67 29.19 -4.74 -4.74
N LYS A 68 27.89 -4.45 -4.65
CA LYS A 68 27.32 -3.12 -4.32
C LYS A 68 26.62 -3.08 -2.96
N GLU A 69 26.68 -4.16 -2.19
CA GLU A 69 26.00 -4.34 -0.90
C GLU A 69 26.53 -3.41 0.20
N ALA A 70 27.78 -2.96 0.11
CA ALA A 70 28.38 -2.05 1.09
C ALA A 70 28.35 -0.58 0.66
N LEU A 71 27.85 -0.27 -0.54
CA LEU A 71 27.88 1.08 -1.10
C LEU A 71 26.75 1.94 -0.54
N ALA A 72 27.11 3.04 0.11
CA ALA A 72 26.15 4.04 0.55
C ALA A 72 25.50 4.75 -0.66
N PHE A 73 24.26 5.21 -0.50
CA PHE A 73 23.60 6.01 -1.53
C PHE A 73 24.39 7.31 -1.81
N GLN A 74 24.61 7.61 -3.09
CA GLN A 74 25.40 8.77 -3.54
C GLN A 74 26.81 8.84 -2.94
N ASP A 75 27.45 7.70 -2.71
CA ASP A 75 28.88 7.67 -2.39
C ASP A 75 29.70 8.20 -3.59
N VAL A 76 30.10 9.47 -3.48
CA VAL A 76 30.87 10.21 -4.50
C VAL A 76 32.28 9.67 -4.69
N HIS A 77 32.74 8.77 -3.83
CA HIS A 77 34.03 8.11 -3.95
C HIS A 77 33.95 6.78 -4.71
N ASN A 78 32.75 6.34 -5.11
CA ASN A 78 32.58 5.14 -5.92
C ASN A 78 32.50 5.47 -7.43
N GLN A 79 33.14 4.64 -8.26
CA GLN A 79 33.08 4.75 -9.72
C GLN A 79 32.00 3.86 -10.35
N VAL A 80 31.46 2.91 -9.57
CA VAL A 80 30.50 1.88 -10.01
C VAL A 80 29.04 2.30 -9.80
N GLY A 81 28.77 3.31 -8.96
CA GLY A 81 27.43 3.78 -8.64
C GLY A 81 26.66 2.84 -7.71
N SER A 82 25.86 3.42 -6.80
CA SER A 82 25.02 2.70 -5.84
C SER A 82 23.65 2.38 -6.44
N TRP A 83 23.61 1.62 -7.53
CA TRP A 83 22.38 1.22 -8.21
C TRP A 83 22.51 -0.14 -8.90
N ILE A 84 21.39 -0.83 -9.08
CA ILE A 84 21.28 -2.08 -9.85
C ILE A 84 20.27 -1.89 -10.98
N ILE A 85 20.33 -2.75 -12.00
CA ILE A 85 19.29 -2.79 -13.04
C ILE A 85 18.26 -3.84 -12.66
N LEU A 86 17.01 -3.45 -12.38
CA LEU A 86 15.88 -4.35 -12.21
C LEU A 86 14.93 -4.11 -13.39
N ASP A 87 14.65 -5.13 -14.19
CA ASP A 87 13.74 -5.06 -15.35
C ASP A 87 14.03 -3.87 -16.31
N GLY A 88 15.31 -3.64 -16.59
CA GLY A 88 15.76 -2.56 -17.46
C GLY A 88 15.74 -1.15 -16.82
N LYS A 89 15.36 -1.03 -15.54
CA LYS A 89 15.27 0.22 -14.79
C LYS A 89 16.36 0.31 -13.72
N LYS A 90 16.90 1.51 -13.49
CA LYS A 90 17.97 1.76 -12.51
C LYS A 90 17.43 1.95 -11.10
N VAL A 91 17.42 0.92 -10.28
CA VAL A 91 17.03 1.01 -8.87
C VAL A 91 18.21 1.51 -8.04
N SER A 92 18.06 2.66 -7.40
CA SER A 92 19.08 3.20 -6.51
C SER A 92 19.11 2.45 -5.18
N LEU A 93 20.30 2.25 -4.64
CA LEU A 93 20.55 1.48 -3.44
C LEU A 93 21.16 2.33 -2.33
N ASN A 94 20.92 1.90 -1.10
CA ASN A 94 21.66 2.33 0.07
C ASN A 94 22.08 1.07 0.85
N PHE A 95 23.38 0.78 0.91
CA PHE A 95 23.94 -0.43 1.51
C PHE A 95 23.25 -1.71 1.02
N GLY A 96 23.16 -1.85 -0.31
CA GLY A 96 22.53 -3.02 -0.95
C GLY A 96 21.00 -3.06 -0.89
N HIS A 97 20.36 -2.24 -0.07
CA HIS A 97 18.91 -2.19 0.06
C HIS A 97 18.28 -1.10 -0.82
N ILE A 98 16.99 -1.23 -1.10
CA ILE A 98 16.23 -0.27 -1.91
C ILE A 98 16.29 1.10 -1.23
N GLN A 99 16.72 2.15 -1.94
CA GLN A 99 16.68 3.50 -1.39
C GLN A 99 15.22 4.01 -1.32
N GLY A 100 14.85 4.72 -0.26
CA GLY A 100 13.48 5.12 0.08
C GLY A 100 12.88 6.27 -0.73
N SER A 101 13.08 6.29 -2.05
CA SER A 101 12.38 7.19 -2.97
C SER A 101 11.12 6.54 -3.53
N SER A 102 10.10 7.35 -3.83
CA SER A 102 8.84 6.85 -4.41
C SER A 102 9.09 6.11 -5.72
N TRP A 103 9.92 6.68 -6.59
CA TRP A 103 10.30 6.07 -7.86
C TRP A 103 10.88 4.66 -7.68
N ASN A 104 11.83 4.48 -6.75
CA ASN A 104 12.43 3.18 -6.49
C ASN A 104 11.40 2.16 -5.99
N ILE A 105 10.58 2.56 -5.02
CA ILE A 105 9.56 1.69 -4.42
C ILE A 105 8.54 1.27 -5.47
N GLU A 106 8.04 2.20 -6.27
CA GLU A 106 7.11 1.94 -7.37
C GLU A 106 7.70 0.98 -8.40
N GLN A 107 8.98 1.15 -8.78
CA GLN A 107 9.61 0.28 -9.77
C GLN A 107 9.86 -1.13 -9.25
N VAL A 108 10.35 -1.26 -8.02
CA VAL A 108 10.69 -2.57 -7.45
C VAL A 108 9.43 -3.37 -7.11
N MET A 109 8.39 -2.69 -6.63
CA MET A 109 7.15 -3.31 -6.18
C MET A 109 6.09 -3.40 -7.28
N ASN A 110 6.33 -2.80 -8.45
CA ASN A 110 5.36 -2.69 -9.55
C ASN A 110 3.99 -2.16 -9.07
N ILE A 111 4.03 -1.04 -8.34
CA ILE A 111 2.84 -0.43 -7.73
C ILE A 111 2.12 0.48 -8.74
N ASP A 112 0.80 0.40 -8.77
CA ASP A 112 -0.07 1.30 -9.53
C ASP A 112 -0.60 2.45 -8.64
N ALA A 113 -0.58 3.68 -9.17
CA ALA A 113 -1.11 4.86 -8.52
C ALA A 113 -2.63 4.82 -8.27
N ALA A 114 -3.35 3.95 -8.99
CA ALA A 114 -4.78 3.70 -8.78
C ALA A 114 -5.07 3.01 -7.44
N ASP A 115 -4.11 2.23 -6.94
CA ASP A 115 -4.23 1.38 -5.76
C ASP A 115 -3.42 1.90 -4.57
N TRP A 116 -2.32 2.60 -4.82
CA TRP A 116 -1.45 3.12 -3.75
C TRP A 116 -0.94 4.52 -4.06
N THR A 117 -0.93 5.36 -3.04
CA THR A 117 -0.21 6.62 -3.05
C THR A 117 1.17 6.39 -2.44
N VAL A 118 2.22 6.66 -3.20
CA VAL A 118 3.61 6.56 -2.75
C VAL A 118 4.26 7.93 -2.81
N LEU A 119 4.59 8.51 -1.65
CA LEU A 119 5.33 9.76 -1.55
C LEU A 119 6.68 9.51 -0.88
N SER A 120 7.68 10.36 -1.18
CA SER A 120 8.97 10.28 -0.50
C SER A 120 9.60 11.63 -0.22
N THR A 121 10.44 11.69 0.82
CA THR A 121 11.26 12.88 1.11
C THR A 121 12.50 12.93 0.23
N ALA A 122 12.90 14.13 -0.21
CA ALA A 122 14.09 14.31 -1.05
C ALA A 122 15.38 14.42 -0.21
N SER A 123 15.86 13.31 0.35
CA SER A 123 17.14 13.28 1.09
C SER A 123 17.94 11.99 0.87
N VAL A 124 19.21 11.98 1.30
CA VAL A 124 20.03 10.76 1.37
C VAL A 124 19.42 9.67 2.27
N PHE A 125 18.60 10.07 3.25
CA PHE A 125 17.78 9.18 4.08
C PHE A 125 16.31 9.29 3.69
N ALA A 126 16.03 9.32 2.38
CA ALA A 126 14.68 9.43 1.85
C ALA A 126 13.77 8.41 2.55
N GLN A 127 12.63 8.91 3.00
CA GLN A 127 11.60 8.15 3.66
C GLN A 127 10.46 8.04 2.67
N ALA A 128 10.06 6.81 2.34
CA ALA A 128 8.90 6.54 1.51
C ALA A 128 7.68 6.26 2.41
N TYR A 129 6.54 6.79 2.01
CA TYR A 129 5.24 6.63 2.65
C TYR A 129 4.29 6.01 1.64
N LEU A 130 3.69 4.89 2.01
CA LEU A 130 2.76 4.13 1.17
C LEU A 130 1.38 4.13 1.84
N THR A 131 0.38 4.57 1.11
CA THR A 131 -1.00 4.68 1.57
C THR A 131 -1.93 3.98 0.59
N PRO A 132 -2.70 2.96 1.00
CA PRO A 132 -3.57 2.22 0.09
C PRO A 132 -4.82 3.02 -0.30
N ARG A 133 -5.44 2.64 -1.41
CA ARG A 133 -6.73 3.13 -1.84
C ARG A 133 -7.78 2.91 -0.75
N GLY A 134 -8.51 3.97 -0.42
CA GLY A 134 -9.55 3.96 0.62
C GLY A 134 -9.06 4.40 1.99
N ALA A 135 -7.75 4.58 2.20
CA ALA A 135 -7.23 5.25 3.39
C ALA A 135 -7.48 6.78 3.32
N PRO A 136 -7.57 7.48 4.47
CA PRO A 136 -7.97 8.89 4.51
C PRO A 136 -7.06 9.86 3.72
N ALA A 137 -5.77 9.56 3.59
CA ALA A 137 -4.81 10.38 2.86
C ALA A 137 -4.48 9.86 1.44
N PHE A 138 -5.27 8.92 0.91
CA PHE A 138 -5.08 8.43 -0.46
C PHE A 138 -5.23 9.57 -1.48
N GLY A 139 -4.32 9.64 -2.45
CA GLY A 139 -4.29 10.64 -3.52
C GLY A 139 -3.70 11.99 -3.11
N THR A 140 -3.21 12.13 -1.87
CA THR A 140 -2.55 13.36 -1.45
C THR A 140 -1.16 13.51 -2.08
N SER A 141 -0.72 14.76 -2.25
CA SER A 141 0.65 15.11 -2.65
C SER A 141 1.50 15.60 -1.48
N ASP A 142 0.94 15.62 -0.26
CA ASP A 142 1.62 16.13 0.93
C ASP A 142 1.79 15.02 1.98
N ILE A 143 3.05 14.78 2.37
CA ILE A 143 3.43 13.79 3.38
C ILE A 143 2.81 14.12 4.74
N GLN A 144 2.63 15.40 5.08
CA GLN A 144 2.02 15.79 6.35
C GLN A 144 0.58 15.26 6.47
N ASN A 145 -0.18 15.24 5.37
CA ASN A 145 -1.52 14.67 5.35
C ASN A 145 -1.49 13.15 5.56
N ILE A 146 -0.50 12.46 5.01
CA ILE A 146 -0.29 11.02 5.24
C ILE A 146 -0.01 10.78 6.73
N GLU A 147 0.93 11.52 7.31
CA GLU A 147 1.28 11.38 8.72
C GLU A 147 0.09 11.67 9.64
N GLN A 148 -0.68 12.72 9.37
CA GLN A 148 -1.88 13.05 10.13
C GLN A 148 -2.99 11.99 10.02
N SER A 149 -3.08 11.28 8.88
CA SER A 149 -4.08 10.23 8.69
C SER A 149 -3.83 8.99 9.55
N GLN A 150 -2.60 8.77 10.03
CA GLN A 150 -2.23 7.59 10.83
C GLN A 150 -2.63 6.25 10.17
N CYS A 151 -2.68 6.20 8.85
CA CYS A 151 -3.01 5.00 8.06
C CYS A 151 -2.03 4.86 6.88
N TYR A 152 -0.82 4.37 7.16
CA TYR A 152 0.26 4.25 6.17
C TYR A 152 1.35 3.24 6.58
N LEU A 153 2.14 2.82 5.59
CA LEU A 153 3.43 2.16 5.78
C LEU A 153 4.54 3.16 5.49
N LYS A 154 5.46 3.36 6.44
CA LYS A 154 6.69 4.14 6.24
C LYS A 154 7.87 3.21 6.10
N TYR A 155 8.67 3.47 5.07
CA TYR A 155 9.92 2.79 4.76
C TYR A 155 11.07 3.79 4.78
N ALA A 156 12.06 3.59 5.64
CA ALA A 156 13.12 4.57 5.83
C ALA A 156 14.40 3.95 6.41
N PHE A 157 15.55 4.56 6.11
CA PHE A 157 16.78 4.30 6.85
C PHE A 157 16.84 5.21 8.08
N SER A 158 17.27 4.67 9.22
CA SER A 158 17.37 5.45 10.45
C SER A 158 18.72 6.15 10.53
N LYS A 159 18.76 7.33 11.16
CA LYS A 159 20.02 8.01 11.47
C LYS A 159 20.93 7.25 12.46
N LYS A 160 20.40 6.20 13.10
CA LYS A 160 21.16 5.36 14.03
C LYS A 160 21.59 4.03 13.39
N GLN A 161 20.94 3.62 12.30
CA GLN A 161 21.16 2.36 11.61
C GLN A 161 20.95 2.64 10.12
N PHE A 162 22.06 2.95 9.44
CA PHE A 162 22.07 3.44 8.07
C PHE A 162 22.15 2.32 7.03
N ASP A 163 22.56 1.14 7.49
CA ASP A 163 22.85 -0.07 6.74
C ASP A 163 21.61 -0.96 6.55
N LEU A 164 20.61 -0.86 7.43
CA LEU A 164 19.36 -1.61 7.30
C LEU A 164 18.13 -0.67 7.26
N PRO A 165 17.16 -0.95 6.38
CA PRO A 165 15.91 -0.20 6.35
C PRO A 165 14.96 -0.61 7.48
N GLY A 166 14.26 0.38 8.03
CA GLY A 166 13.13 0.22 8.95
C GLY A 166 11.79 0.25 8.23
N TYR A 167 10.83 -0.48 8.80
CA TYR A 167 9.45 -0.55 8.34
C TYR A 167 8.52 -0.21 9.50
N GLU A 168 7.78 0.89 9.38
CA GLU A 168 6.86 1.35 10.40
C GLU A 168 5.45 1.32 9.86
N VAL A 169 4.60 0.49 10.47
CA VAL A 169 3.19 0.36 10.10
C VAL A 169 2.37 1.18 11.09
N VAL A 170 1.63 2.15 10.57
CA VAL A 170 0.74 3.01 11.36
C VAL A 170 -0.67 2.80 10.85
N THR A 171 -1.54 2.23 11.68
CA THR A 171 -2.90 1.82 11.27
C THR A 171 -3.99 2.33 12.23
N THR A 172 -3.63 3.21 13.16
CA THR A 172 -4.58 3.73 14.18
C THR A 172 -5.63 4.67 13.59
N GLY A 173 -5.40 5.24 12.41
CA GLY A 173 -6.36 6.03 11.66
C GLY A 173 -6.91 5.34 10.40
N CYS A 174 -6.67 4.02 10.26
CA CYS A 174 -7.41 3.17 9.34
C CYS A 174 -8.75 2.75 10.00
#